data_AF-A0A2G8LKC8-F1
#
_entry.id   AF-A0A2G8LKC8-F1
#
_cell.length_a   1.000
_cell.length_b   1.000
_cell.length_c   1.000
_cell.angle_alpha   90.00
_cell.angle_beta   90.00
_cell.angle_gamma   90.00
#
_symmetry.space_group_name_H-M   'P 1'
#
loop_
_entity.id
_entity.type
_entity.pdbx_description
1 polymer ?
#
loop_
_entity_poly.entity_id
_entity_poly.type
_entity_poly.pdbx_seq_one_letter_code
_entity_poly.pdbx_strand_id
1 'polypeptide(L)'
;MDFKKKEPFGFSDVAVEFDGLEGRCGEFKFVCTRLERGDAPVVPYDLGFNFNGFPTDRVLTDCDEITDCRGSILNLYTCRQILRRDTSCVLATGLSWRYSGIDIIAGMENPLNIVASSTFTQDSTPTSGTGLWRLGLYGSTRSDGSGPRFNYVDQVLTEVEAAIDYVGTKIDYNDGLAMFDVAAIGCTEYVYACMEFTKGSNPNPDFYFGVIPEGDILTLCKESECLANVLLTSLSHTVESGEVNSQTARNPLTLRVQMTARNVGVAGEGLWRLKAFGSRNDDGSGERIGEVNQVLTPEQQGETLFLDRPTVFEEVDFNLNMRNRACNEAKFICVEIMKGDNPSTVFKLIPHPDESVMISCVPNDCTGVVASGLSWVYRADNVIAGIENPISISGEVTFTDESSQVFGDYLWRLGLFGSQFEDGSGERFNYVSQVLDDTEGSYDLISQKLTFTNGAAMFDVAAIGCTEFVYGCMEFTKSLNASTDFQFSILPSGDVLTLCKESPCLANVKVLQVQNTLMNGALDPYTNSNPIRMKVSVTGAEVGVAGQGLWRLRAFGSNNRDGSGTRYSETLQVLNPSQQNQMLGLTDPMVFKRVNYNLDASEIFAERPALSASSWRKALNQMLSSTLSLYQIPL
;
A
#
# COMPACT_ATOMS: atom_id res chain seq x y z
N MET A 1 68.82 4.07 -77.99
CA MET A 1 69.73 4.67 -76.99
C MET A 1 69.03 4.58 -75.66
N ASP A 2 69.38 3.57 -74.87
CA ASP A 2 68.90 3.39 -73.50
C ASP A 2 69.43 4.51 -72.62
N PHE A 3 68.54 5.33 -72.07
CA PHE A 3 68.90 6.22 -70.97
C PHE A 3 68.95 5.38 -69.70
N LYS A 4 70.16 4.99 -69.29
CA LYS A 4 70.40 4.47 -67.94
C LYS A 4 69.84 5.46 -66.92
N LYS A 5 69.03 4.93 -66.00
CA LYS A 5 68.52 5.64 -64.82
C LYS A 5 69.72 6.26 -64.09
N LYS A 6 69.82 7.60 -64.08
CA LYS A 6 70.85 8.31 -63.32
C LYS A 6 70.59 8.07 -61.84
N GLU A 7 71.60 7.61 -61.11
CA GLU A 7 71.58 7.61 -59.66
C GLU A 7 71.42 9.06 -59.16
N PRO A 8 70.63 9.29 -58.10
CA PRO A 8 70.53 10.62 -57.50
C PRO A 8 71.91 11.02 -56.96
N PHE A 9 72.41 12.18 -57.38
CA PHE A 9 73.53 12.82 -56.69
C PHE A 9 72.97 13.51 -55.45
N GLY A 10 73.66 13.38 -54.33
CA GLY A 10 73.27 14.01 -53.07
C GLY A 10 74.49 14.56 -52.36
N PHE A 11 74.25 15.53 -51.47
CA PHE A 11 75.23 15.96 -50.49
C PHE A 11 74.98 15.16 -49.20
N SER A 12 76.02 14.59 -48.61
CA SER A 12 75.98 13.96 -47.30
C SER A 12 76.64 14.88 -46.28
N ASP A 13 76.05 15.00 -45.08
CA ASP A 13 76.60 15.72 -43.91
C ASP A 13 76.76 17.24 -44.08
N VAL A 14 75.74 17.93 -44.57
CA VAL A 14 75.68 19.39 -44.54
C VAL A 14 75.28 19.85 -43.14
N ALA A 15 76.25 20.35 -42.35
CA ALA A 15 76.00 20.97 -41.05
C ALA A 15 75.87 22.50 -41.20
N VAL A 16 74.83 23.08 -40.61
CA VAL A 16 74.62 24.53 -40.57
C VAL A 16 74.32 24.95 -39.13
N GLU A 17 75.07 25.93 -38.62
CA GLU A 17 74.80 26.58 -37.33
C GLU A 17 74.05 27.89 -37.58
N PHE A 18 72.96 28.14 -36.83
CA PHE A 18 72.21 29.39 -36.84
C PHE A 18 72.24 30.01 -35.45
N ASP A 19 72.34 31.34 -35.37
CA ASP A 19 72.24 32.09 -34.13
C ASP A 19 70.74 32.32 -33.80
N GLY A 20 70.19 31.55 -32.85
CA GLY A 20 68.76 31.49 -32.54
C GLY A 20 68.17 32.68 -31.77
N LEU A 21 68.79 33.85 -31.83
CA LEU A 21 68.40 35.02 -31.05
C LEU A 21 67.14 35.75 -31.58
N GLU A 22 66.60 35.36 -32.73
CA GLU A 22 65.54 36.11 -33.43
C GLU A 22 64.13 35.47 -33.42
N GLY A 23 63.85 34.39 -32.69
CA GLY A 23 62.47 33.86 -32.58
C GLY A 23 62.23 32.71 -31.58
N ARG A 24 60.97 32.28 -31.41
CA ARG A 24 60.51 31.22 -30.47
C ARG A 24 60.32 29.86 -31.17
N CYS A 25 60.40 28.71 -30.46
CA CYS A 25 60.20 27.37 -31.07
C CYS A 25 58.88 27.24 -31.87
N GLY A 26 57.79 27.91 -31.45
CA GLY A 26 56.52 27.91 -32.20
C GLY A 26 56.57 28.61 -33.56
N GLU A 27 57.57 29.45 -33.79
CA GLU A 27 57.79 30.24 -35.00
C GLU A 27 58.73 29.52 -36.00
N PHE A 28 59.52 28.54 -35.55
CA PHE A 28 60.44 27.74 -36.37
C PHE A 28 59.97 26.28 -36.48
N LYS A 29 58.91 26.03 -37.24
CA LYS A 29 58.36 24.66 -37.41
C LYS A 29 59.08 23.81 -38.45
N PHE A 30 59.80 24.45 -39.38
CA PHE A 30 60.43 23.77 -40.50
C PHE A 30 61.83 24.32 -40.74
N VAL A 31 62.79 23.45 -41.06
CA VAL A 31 64.06 23.85 -41.67
C VAL A 31 63.94 23.62 -43.17
N CYS A 32 64.04 24.71 -43.93
CA CYS A 32 63.97 24.66 -45.38
C CYS A 32 65.37 24.80 -45.99
N THR A 33 65.70 23.95 -46.95
CA THR A 33 66.87 24.11 -47.81
C THR A 33 66.41 24.49 -49.21
N ARG A 34 67.14 25.39 -49.86
CA ARG A 34 66.86 25.81 -51.24
C ARG A 34 68.13 25.76 -52.07
N LEU A 35 68.06 25.11 -53.23
CA LEU A 35 69.18 25.07 -54.17
C LEU A 35 69.12 26.31 -55.07
N GLU A 36 70.21 27.08 -55.07
CA GLU A 36 70.34 28.30 -55.87
C GLU A 36 71.62 28.26 -56.73
N ARG A 37 71.68 29.14 -57.74
CA ARG A 37 72.87 29.31 -58.55
C ARG A 37 73.90 30.12 -57.74
N GLY A 38 75.12 29.59 -57.60
CA GLY A 38 76.19 30.32 -56.93
C GLY A 38 76.55 31.64 -57.60
N ASP A 39 77.02 32.62 -56.81
CA ASP A 39 77.16 34.03 -57.22
C ASP A 39 78.19 34.29 -58.35
N ALA A 40 79.09 33.34 -58.64
CA ALA A 40 80.07 33.44 -59.72
C ALA A 40 80.62 32.05 -60.13
N PRO A 41 79.89 31.24 -60.93
CA PRO A 41 80.33 29.90 -61.29
C PRO A 41 81.49 29.95 -62.29
N VAL A 42 82.65 29.41 -61.91
CA VAL A 42 83.80 29.25 -62.82
C VAL A 42 83.65 27.94 -63.57
N VAL A 43 83.34 28.00 -64.87
CA VAL A 43 83.22 26.85 -65.76
C VAL A 43 84.22 26.93 -66.91
N PRO A 44 84.76 25.79 -67.42
CA PRO A 44 85.76 25.80 -68.50
C PRO A 44 85.27 26.38 -69.84
N TYR A 45 83.96 26.52 -70.02
CA TYR A 45 83.31 27.18 -71.16
C TYR A 45 82.05 27.90 -70.67
N ASP A 46 81.79 29.11 -71.17
CA ASP A 46 80.61 29.91 -70.81
C ASP A 46 79.33 29.22 -71.30
N LEU A 47 78.70 28.48 -70.40
CA LEU A 47 77.39 27.88 -70.61
C LEU A 47 76.38 28.83 -69.97
N GLY A 48 75.77 29.69 -70.78
CA GLY A 48 74.60 30.50 -70.39
C GLY A 48 73.38 29.61 -70.17
N PHE A 49 73.35 28.86 -69.07
CA PHE A 49 72.21 28.03 -68.68
C PHE A 49 71.26 28.81 -67.76
N ASN A 50 69.95 28.59 -67.95
CA ASN A 50 68.90 29.06 -67.05
C ASN A 50 68.64 28.00 -65.99
N PHE A 51 68.61 28.41 -64.72
CA PHE A 51 68.39 27.54 -63.57
C PHE A 51 67.02 27.83 -62.95
N ASN A 52 66.01 27.06 -63.36
CA ASN A 52 64.64 27.16 -62.88
C ASN A 52 64.12 25.77 -62.50
N GLY A 53 63.23 25.69 -61.52
CA GLY A 53 62.59 24.43 -61.11
C GLY A 53 61.42 24.05 -62.02
N PHE A 54 61.27 22.76 -62.32
CA PHE A 54 60.13 22.23 -63.09
C PHE A 54 59.36 21.19 -62.25
N PRO A 55 58.01 21.23 -62.18
CA PRO A 55 57.10 22.08 -62.96
C PRO A 55 56.97 23.53 -62.46
N THR A 56 57.52 23.85 -61.28
CA THR A 56 57.61 25.22 -60.74
C THR A 56 58.89 25.37 -59.92
N ASP A 57 59.35 26.60 -59.66
CA ASP A 57 60.51 26.87 -58.81
C ASP A 57 60.37 26.40 -57.34
N ARG A 58 59.18 25.95 -56.93
CA ARG A 58 58.99 25.34 -55.61
C ARG A 58 59.74 24.02 -55.45
N VAL A 59 60.04 23.30 -56.54
CA VAL A 59 60.82 22.05 -56.46
C VAL A 59 62.29 22.26 -56.07
N LEU A 60 62.76 23.51 -56.08
CA LEU A 60 64.11 23.87 -55.64
C LEU A 60 64.19 24.05 -54.12
N THR A 61 63.06 24.00 -53.40
CA THR A 61 62.99 24.17 -51.96
C THR A 61 62.34 22.94 -51.33
N ASP A 62 62.99 22.38 -50.33
CA ASP A 62 62.44 21.29 -49.53
C ASP A 62 62.56 21.64 -48.04
N CYS A 63 61.58 21.23 -47.24
CA CYS A 63 61.48 21.60 -45.85
C CYS A 63 61.16 20.37 -45.00
N ASP A 64 61.99 20.12 -43.99
CA ASP A 64 61.73 19.08 -42.99
C ASP A 64 61.20 19.70 -41.70
N GLU A 65 60.26 18.99 -41.06
CA GLU A 65 59.69 19.39 -39.77
C GLU A 65 60.70 19.15 -38.65
N ILE A 66 60.88 20.16 -37.79
CA ILE A 66 61.72 20.04 -36.61
C ILE A 66 60.92 19.26 -35.54
N THR A 67 61.19 17.96 -35.42
CA THR A 67 60.44 17.07 -34.51
C THR A 67 60.95 17.08 -33.06
N ASP A 68 62.15 17.62 -32.80
CA ASP A 68 62.72 17.74 -31.45
C ASP A 68 63.30 19.16 -31.25
N CYS A 69 62.44 20.15 -30.96
CA CYS A 69 62.89 21.45 -30.48
C CYS A 69 63.32 21.31 -29.01
N ARG A 70 64.57 20.91 -28.76
CA ARG A 70 65.17 20.99 -27.42
C ARG A 70 65.58 22.43 -27.12
N GLY A 71 64.58 23.27 -26.87
CA GLY A 71 64.75 24.69 -26.63
C GLY A 71 63.77 25.22 -25.60
N SER A 72 64.09 25.06 -24.32
CA SER A 72 63.81 26.05 -23.27
C SER A 72 64.35 25.51 -21.95
N ILE A 73 65.54 25.97 -21.58
CA ILE A 73 66.00 25.89 -20.20
C ILE A 73 65.90 27.29 -19.58
N LEU A 74 64.77 27.99 -19.80
CA LEU A 74 64.59 29.38 -19.35
C LEU A 74 64.82 29.49 -17.84
N ASN A 75 64.30 28.53 -17.08
CA ASN A 75 64.45 28.47 -15.63
C ASN A 75 65.87 28.16 -15.18
N LEU A 76 66.61 27.28 -15.86
CA LEU A 76 67.97 26.90 -15.46
C LEU A 76 69.05 27.86 -16.02
N TYR A 77 68.75 28.61 -17.09
CA TYR A 77 69.46 29.85 -17.43
C TYR A 77 69.23 30.96 -16.39
N THR A 78 67.97 31.20 -16.00
CA THR A 78 67.61 32.22 -15.00
C THR A 78 68.25 31.90 -13.64
N CYS A 79 68.21 30.63 -13.23
CA CYS A 79 68.90 30.14 -12.05
C CYS A 79 70.40 30.45 -12.09
N ARG A 80 71.09 30.11 -13.19
CA ARG A 80 72.53 30.42 -13.36
C ARG A 80 72.85 31.92 -13.32
N GLN A 81 71.94 32.79 -13.75
CA GLN A 81 72.10 34.25 -13.63
C GLN A 81 71.86 34.73 -12.19
N ILE A 82 70.89 34.15 -11.47
CA ILE A 82 70.57 34.48 -10.07
C ILE A 82 71.69 34.03 -9.13
N LEU A 83 72.33 32.89 -9.40
CA LEU A 83 73.50 32.43 -8.65
C LEU A 83 74.69 33.40 -8.66
N ARG A 84 74.76 34.32 -9.64
CA ARG A 84 75.75 35.40 -9.66
C ARG A 84 75.45 36.53 -8.68
N ARG A 85 74.30 36.51 -8.00
CA ARG A 85 73.79 37.55 -7.09
C ARG A 85 73.58 37.05 -5.65
N ASP A 86 74.21 35.95 -5.26
CA ASP A 86 74.11 35.34 -3.91
C ASP A 86 72.67 35.08 -3.42
N THR A 87 71.73 34.84 -4.33
CA THR A 87 70.34 34.50 -3.99
C THR A 87 70.11 33.01 -4.26
N SER A 88 69.44 32.32 -3.33
CA SER A 88 69.10 30.90 -3.51
C SER A 88 68.17 30.69 -4.69
N CYS A 89 68.42 29.63 -5.45
CA CYS A 89 67.61 29.18 -6.58
C CYS A 89 67.31 27.69 -6.47
N VAL A 90 66.04 27.33 -6.58
CA VAL A 90 65.56 25.94 -6.49
C VAL A 90 64.78 25.58 -7.75
N LEU A 91 65.14 24.45 -8.37
CA LEU A 91 64.51 23.98 -9.60
C LEU A 91 63.92 22.59 -9.41
N ALA A 92 62.60 22.50 -9.43
CA ALA A 92 61.87 21.24 -9.28
C ALA A 92 61.72 20.52 -10.63
N THR A 93 61.77 19.19 -10.61
CA THR A 93 61.71 18.31 -11.80
C THR A 93 60.63 17.25 -11.72
N GLY A 94 60.16 16.92 -10.53
CA GLY A 94 59.24 15.81 -10.33
C GLY A 94 58.50 15.90 -9.01
N LEU A 95 57.26 15.44 -9.04
CA LEU A 95 56.36 15.36 -7.91
C LEU A 95 55.81 13.94 -7.91
N SER A 96 55.69 13.34 -6.73
CA SER A 96 55.00 12.07 -6.54
C SER A 96 54.21 12.17 -5.25
N TRP A 97 52.97 11.68 -5.25
CA TRP A 97 52.10 11.77 -4.09
C TRP A 97 51.13 10.61 -4.01
N ARG A 98 50.61 10.34 -2.82
CA ARG A 98 49.48 9.45 -2.56
C ARG A 98 48.71 9.98 -1.36
N TYR A 99 47.41 9.70 -1.32
CA TYR A 99 46.57 9.98 -0.16
C TYR A 99 46.00 8.69 0.42
N SER A 100 45.61 8.76 1.69
CA SER A 100 44.79 7.74 2.34
C SER A 100 43.81 8.43 3.29
N GLY A 101 42.55 7.99 3.28
CA GLY A 101 41.53 8.38 4.24
C GLY A 101 40.94 7.15 4.90
N ILE A 102 40.38 7.33 6.10
CA ILE A 102 39.52 6.36 6.78
C ILE A 102 38.10 6.91 6.81
N ASP A 103 37.11 6.02 6.82
CA ASP A 103 35.69 6.36 6.98
C ASP A 103 35.21 7.50 6.06
N ILE A 104 35.57 7.42 4.77
CA ILE A 104 35.22 8.44 3.78
C ILE A 104 33.68 8.55 3.68
N ILE A 105 33.16 9.77 3.81
CA ILE A 105 31.75 10.11 3.63
C ILE A 105 31.62 11.03 2.42
N ALA A 106 30.87 10.61 1.41
CA ALA A 106 30.59 11.42 0.24
C ALA A 106 29.68 12.61 0.58
N GLY A 107 29.94 13.76 -0.03
CA GLY A 107 29.18 15.01 0.21
C GLY A 107 29.70 15.84 1.38
N MET A 108 30.84 15.46 1.97
CA MET A 108 31.52 16.21 3.03
C MET A 108 33.03 16.23 2.78
N GLU A 109 33.72 17.19 3.38
CA GLU A 109 35.18 17.18 3.46
C GLU A 109 35.67 16.10 4.43
N ASN A 110 36.59 15.26 3.97
CA ASN A 110 37.16 14.18 4.75
C ASN A 110 38.64 14.47 5.09
N PRO A 111 39.13 14.10 6.27
CA PRO A 111 40.54 14.19 6.59
C PRO A 111 41.35 13.17 5.77
N LEU A 112 42.31 13.65 5.00
CA LEU A 112 43.21 12.85 4.18
C LEU A 112 44.65 13.00 4.66
N ASN A 113 45.31 11.86 4.89
CA ASN A 113 46.76 11.83 5.09
C ASN A 113 47.45 11.83 3.74
N ILE A 114 48.34 12.79 3.53
CA ILE A 114 49.05 13.03 2.28
C ILE A 114 50.53 12.69 2.45
N VAL A 115 51.01 11.77 1.62
CA VAL A 115 52.44 11.48 1.49
C VAL A 115 52.89 11.94 0.12
N ALA A 116 53.83 12.88 0.08
CA ALA A 116 54.33 13.47 -1.15
C ALA A 116 55.85 13.53 -1.18
N SER A 117 56.42 13.68 -2.36
CA SER A 117 57.84 13.92 -2.53
C SER A 117 58.09 14.78 -3.75
N SER A 118 59.00 15.73 -3.61
CA SER A 118 59.44 16.62 -4.70
C SER A 118 60.90 16.36 -5.02
N THR A 119 61.24 16.20 -6.29
CA THR A 119 62.61 16.05 -6.78
C THR A 119 63.08 17.33 -7.45
N PHE A 120 64.38 17.58 -7.35
CA PHE A 120 65.01 18.82 -7.79
C PHE A 120 66.25 18.53 -8.65
N THR A 121 66.64 19.50 -9.48
CA THR A 121 67.87 19.41 -10.28
C THR A 121 69.12 19.51 -9.40
N GLN A 122 70.25 19.01 -9.90
CA GLN A 122 71.56 19.24 -9.27
C GLN A 122 72.05 20.70 -9.38
N ASP A 123 71.46 21.51 -10.27
CA ASP A 123 71.77 22.94 -10.42
C ASP A 123 71.09 23.81 -9.34
N SER A 124 70.21 23.23 -8.53
CA SER A 124 69.55 23.93 -7.41
C SER A 124 70.52 24.14 -6.24
N THR A 125 70.38 25.27 -5.53
CA THR A 125 71.16 25.56 -4.31
C THR A 125 70.43 25.13 -3.06
N PRO A 126 71.16 24.65 -2.03
CA PRO A 126 70.60 24.43 -0.71
C PRO A 126 69.86 25.69 -0.20
N THR A 127 68.67 25.48 0.36
CA THR A 127 67.79 26.56 0.84
C THR A 127 67.23 26.17 2.18
N SER A 128 67.47 26.99 3.20
CA SER A 128 66.98 26.79 4.56
C SER A 128 66.21 28.01 5.04
N GLY A 129 65.18 27.79 5.86
CA GLY A 129 64.27 28.87 6.27
C GLY A 129 62.89 28.40 6.71
N THR A 130 61.94 29.32 6.77
CA THR A 130 60.55 29.04 7.14
C THR A 130 59.60 29.34 5.98
N GLY A 131 58.50 28.57 5.90
CA GLY A 131 57.46 28.77 4.89
C GLY A 131 57.98 28.65 3.45
N LEU A 132 58.96 27.78 3.22
CA LEU A 132 59.63 27.61 1.94
C LEU A 132 58.73 26.96 0.89
N TRP A 133 57.82 26.06 1.30
CA TRP A 133 57.08 25.19 0.39
C TRP A 133 55.57 25.33 0.54
N ARG A 134 54.86 25.19 -0.58
CA ARG A 134 53.41 25.01 -0.64
C ARG A 134 53.07 23.76 -1.43
N LEU A 135 52.21 22.93 -0.86
CA LEU A 135 51.59 21.81 -1.55
C LEU A 135 50.06 22.01 -1.53
N GLY A 136 49.46 22.26 -2.69
CA GLY A 136 48.01 22.38 -2.83
C GLY A 136 47.36 21.11 -3.37
N LEU A 137 46.11 20.85 -3.04
CA LEU A 137 45.28 19.73 -3.51
C LEU A 137 43.97 20.25 -4.10
N TYR A 138 43.57 19.77 -5.28
CA TYR A 138 42.28 20.09 -5.89
C TYR A 138 41.77 19.01 -6.85
N GLY A 139 40.46 19.02 -7.11
CA GLY A 139 39.85 18.27 -8.20
C GLY A 139 39.92 19.03 -9.53
N SER A 140 40.15 18.33 -10.63
CA SER A 140 40.27 18.89 -11.99
C SER A 140 39.48 18.05 -12.99
N THR A 141 38.93 18.73 -14.01
CA THR A 141 38.33 18.09 -15.19
C THR A 141 39.38 17.67 -16.23
N ARG A 142 40.63 18.09 -16.06
CA ARG A 142 41.74 17.87 -17.00
C ARG A 142 42.95 17.23 -16.34
N SER A 143 43.63 16.37 -17.10
CA SER A 143 44.80 15.60 -16.64
C SER A 143 46.05 16.45 -16.38
N ASP A 144 46.08 17.69 -16.84
CA ASP A 144 47.16 18.66 -16.59
C ASP A 144 46.86 19.60 -15.40
N GLY A 145 45.67 19.48 -14.80
CA GLY A 145 45.24 20.33 -13.70
C GLY A 145 44.85 21.75 -14.09
N SER A 146 44.71 22.03 -15.39
CA SER A 146 44.24 23.32 -15.89
C SER A 146 42.71 23.45 -15.80
N GLY A 147 42.21 24.69 -15.75
CA GLY A 147 40.78 24.98 -15.70
C GLY A 147 40.23 25.16 -14.28
N PRO A 148 38.91 24.99 -14.08
CA PRO A 148 38.27 25.14 -12.77
C PRO A 148 38.81 24.13 -11.75
N ARG A 149 39.03 24.60 -10.52
CA ARG A 149 39.48 23.79 -9.40
C ARG A 149 38.32 23.48 -8.47
N PHE A 150 38.04 22.21 -8.24
CA PHE A 150 37.07 21.76 -7.25
C PHE A 150 37.75 21.62 -5.89
N ASN A 151 37.11 22.16 -4.85
CA ASN A 151 37.49 22.01 -3.45
C ASN A 151 39.01 22.23 -3.18
N TYR A 152 39.53 23.37 -3.64
CA TYR A 152 40.98 23.64 -3.58
C TYR A 152 41.46 23.90 -2.14
N VAL A 153 42.34 23.02 -1.67
CA VAL A 153 43.13 23.18 -0.45
C VAL A 153 44.48 23.78 -0.86
N ASP A 154 44.77 24.98 -0.39
CA ASP A 154 45.94 25.76 -0.82
C ASP A 154 47.26 25.26 -0.19
N GLN A 155 47.20 24.79 1.05
CA GLN A 155 48.34 24.25 1.78
C GLN A 155 47.95 22.98 2.55
N VAL A 156 48.60 21.89 2.19
CA VAL A 156 48.48 20.57 2.81
C VAL A 156 49.63 20.30 3.79
N LEU A 157 50.79 20.93 3.57
CA LEU A 157 51.97 20.72 4.42
C LEU A 157 51.73 21.34 5.80
N THR A 158 52.20 20.64 6.83
CA THR A 158 52.32 21.24 8.16
C THR A 158 53.34 22.39 8.16
N GLU A 159 53.31 23.23 9.20
CA GLU A 159 54.30 24.31 9.34
C GLU A 159 55.75 23.79 9.34
N VAL A 160 55.96 22.61 9.93
CA VAL A 160 57.26 21.93 9.97
C VAL A 160 57.66 21.45 8.57
N GLU A 161 56.75 20.82 7.84
CA GLU A 161 57.02 20.32 6.48
C GLU A 161 57.25 21.46 5.47
N ALA A 162 56.48 22.54 5.58
CA ALA A 162 56.65 23.74 4.77
C ALA A 162 58.01 24.44 5.02
N ALA A 163 58.68 24.13 6.14
CA ALA A 163 59.98 24.66 6.53
C ALA A 163 61.14 23.66 6.35
N ILE A 164 60.92 22.50 5.70
CA ILE A 164 62.01 21.53 5.48
C ILE A 164 63.12 22.16 4.62
N ASP A 165 64.34 22.20 5.16
CA ASP A 165 65.50 22.65 4.42
C ASP A 165 65.76 21.76 3.20
N TYR A 166 65.97 22.38 2.05
CA TYR A 166 66.44 21.70 0.85
C TYR A 166 67.97 21.58 0.89
N VAL A 167 68.50 20.36 0.93
CA VAL A 167 69.97 20.10 0.99
C VAL A 167 70.44 18.97 0.05
N GLY A 168 69.63 18.58 -0.92
CA GLY A 168 69.89 17.37 -1.72
C GLY A 168 69.18 17.38 -3.07
N THR A 169 68.65 16.24 -3.52
CA THR A 169 67.89 16.16 -4.78
C THR A 169 66.41 15.85 -4.58
N LYS A 170 65.97 15.67 -3.34
CA LYS A 170 64.62 15.25 -2.99
C LYS A 170 64.22 15.75 -1.61
N ILE A 171 62.94 16.09 -1.44
CA ILE A 171 62.27 16.29 -0.15
C ILE A 171 61.11 15.30 -0.06
N ASP A 172 60.91 14.71 1.11
CA ASP A 172 59.80 13.82 1.44
C ASP A 172 58.91 14.47 2.49
N TYR A 173 57.60 14.46 2.24
CA TYR A 173 56.53 14.98 3.10
C TYR A 173 55.64 13.80 3.51
N ASN A 174 55.47 13.57 4.80
CA ASN A 174 54.81 12.37 5.33
C ASN A 174 53.65 12.67 6.29
N ASP A 175 53.50 13.91 6.73
CA ASP A 175 52.56 14.36 7.77
C ASP A 175 51.51 15.34 7.21
N GLY A 176 51.42 15.46 5.88
CA GLY A 176 50.46 16.35 5.24
C GLY A 176 49.02 15.95 5.55
N LEU A 177 48.18 16.93 5.83
CA LEU A 177 46.77 16.74 6.17
C LEU A 177 45.90 17.69 5.33
N ALA A 178 44.86 17.15 4.71
CA ALA A 178 43.89 17.94 3.94
C ALA A 178 42.46 17.57 4.33
N MET A 179 41.60 18.57 4.48
CA MET A 179 40.14 18.37 4.51
C MET A 179 39.63 18.49 3.09
N PHE A 180 39.19 17.38 2.49
CA PHE A 180 38.86 17.35 1.06
C PHE A 180 37.74 16.35 0.77
N ASP A 181 36.77 16.73 -0.06
CA ASP A 181 35.72 15.82 -0.55
C ASP A 181 36.26 14.93 -1.67
N VAL A 182 37.03 13.91 -1.25
CA VAL A 182 37.67 12.98 -2.17
C VAL A 182 36.67 12.09 -2.91
N ALA A 183 35.49 11.85 -2.33
CA ALA A 183 34.47 10.98 -2.89
C ALA A 183 33.72 11.63 -4.06
N ALA A 184 33.72 12.96 -4.15
CA ALA A 184 33.18 13.69 -5.30
C ALA A 184 34.05 13.55 -6.58
N ILE A 185 35.34 13.25 -6.43
CA ILE A 185 36.25 13.07 -7.57
C ILE A 185 35.97 11.73 -8.25
N GLY A 186 35.94 11.73 -9.59
CA GLY A 186 35.61 10.56 -10.41
C GLY A 186 34.11 10.26 -10.51
N CYS A 187 33.29 10.80 -9.60
CA CYS A 187 31.83 10.68 -9.63
C CYS A 187 31.13 11.86 -10.34
N THR A 188 31.86 12.94 -10.60
CA THR A 188 31.39 14.17 -11.26
C THR A 188 32.22 14.45 -12.51
N GLU A 189 32.11 15.66 -13.07
CA GLU A 189 33.00 16.11 -14.16
C GLU A 189 34.48 16.22 -13.74
N TYR A 190 34.76 16.31 -12.44
CA TYR A 190 36.12 16.35 -11.89
C TYR A 190 36.64 14.93 -11.72
N VAL A 191 37.35 14.42 -12.73
CA VAL A 191 37.86 13.02 -12.76
C VAL A 191 39.32 12.89 -12.35
N TYR A 192 40.02 14.01 -12.12
CA TYR A 192 41.42 14.01 -11.69
C TYR A 192 41.56 14.65 -10.30
N ALA A 193 42.31 14.00 -9.41
CA ALA A 193 42.85 14.63 -8.22
C ALA A 193 44.25 15.17 -8.58
N CYS A 194 44.51 16.45 -8.31
CA CYS A 194 45.74 17.13 -8.66
C CYS A 194 46.43 17.66 -7.42
N MET A 195 47.75 17.49 -7.37
CA MET A 195 48.59 18.23 -6.42
C MET A 195 49.49 19.20 -7.16
N GLU A 196 49.64 20.39 -6.60
CA GLU A 196 50.57 21.41 -7.07
C GLU A 196 51.63 21.71 -6.02
N PHE A 197 52.88 21.73 -6.43
CA PHE A 197 54.02 22.07 -5.58
C PHE A 197 54.68 23.35 -6.07
N THR A 198 54.85 24.31 -5.17
CA THR A 198 55.49 25.59 -5.47
C THR A 198 56.16 26.18 -4.23
N LYS A 199 56.81 27.32 -4.42
CA LYS A 199 57.34 28.16 -3.34
C LYS A 199 56.20 28.62 -2.42
N GLY A 200 56.47 28.60 -1.12
CA GLY A 200 55.54 29.09 -0.11
C GLY A 200 55.14 30.55 -0.34
N SER A 201 53.98 30.94 0.18
CA SER A 201 53.43 32.28 -0.09
C SER A 201 54.20 33.40 0.61
N ASN A 202 54.88 33.10 1.72
CA ASN A 202 55.73 34.03 2.48
C ASN A 202 57.03 33.33 2.91
N PRO A 203 57.93 32.98 1.98
CA PRO A 203 59.14 32.26 2.31
C PRO A 203 60.16 33.21 2.92
N ASN A 204 60.86 32.75 3.96
CA ASN A 204 61.93 33.49 4.59
C ASN A 204 63.17 32.59 4.78
N PRO A 205 64.29 32.85 4.07
CA PRO A 205 64.53 33.95 3.14
C PRO A 205 63.76 33.79 1.82
N ASP A 206 63.64 34.88 1.08
CA ASP A 206 63.08 34.84 -0.27
C ASP A 206 64.06 34.15 -1.24
N PHE A 207 63.53 33.36 -2.18
CA PHE A 207 64.34 32.59 -3.14
C PHE A 207 63.64 32.44 -4.50
N TYR A 208 64.40 32.11 -5.55
CA TYR A 208 63.82 31.80 -6.85
C TYR A 208 63.37 30.35 -6.91
N PHE A 209 62.13 30.11 -7.34
CA PHE A 209 61.61 28.78 -7.63
C PHE A 209 61.21 28.67 -9.10
N GLY A 210 61.57 27.57 -9.74
CA GLY A 210 61.15 27.25 -11.09
C GLY A 210 61.00 25.75 -11.30
N VAL A 211 60.28 25.39 -12.36
CA VAL A 211 60.04 24.01 -12.76
C VAL A 211 60.72 23.72 -14.10
N ILE A 212 61.29 22.53 -14.25
CA ILE A 212 61.87 22.08 -15.53
C ILE A 212 60.82 21.24 -16.28
N PRO A 213 60.58 21.50 -17.58
CA PRO A 213 61.31 22.43 -18.46
C PRO A 213 60.95 23.92 -18.27
N GLU A 214 59.71 24.23 -17.89
CA GLU A 214 59.25 25.61 -17.69
C GLU A 214 58.13 25.70 -16.63
N GLY A 215 57.86 26.92 -16.14
CA GLY A 215 56.83 27.22 -15.15
C GLY A 215 57.35 27.50 -13.74
N ASP A 216 56.44 27.86 -12.86
CA ASP A 216 56.64 28.23 -11.44
C ASP A 216 55.82 27.34 -10.48
N ILE A 217 55.04 26.41 -11.02
CA ILE A 217 54.21 25.47 -10.28
C ILE A 217 54.36 24.09 -10.90
N LEU A 218 54.67 23.10 -10.07
CA LEU A 218 54.80 21.72 -10.48
C LEU A 218 53.50 20.97 -10.17
N THR A 219 52.73 20.64 -11.21
CA THR A 219 51.44 19.96 -11.06
C THR A 219 51.54 18.50 -11.46
N LEU A 220 51.02 17.60 -10.62
CA LEU A 220 50.79 16.20 -10.98
C LEU A 220 49.36 15.81 -10.65
N CYS A 221 48.62 15.40 -11.68
CA CYS A 221 47.26 14.87 -11.55
C CYS A 221 47.23 13.36 -11.71
N LYS A 222 46.35 12.72 -10.96
CA LYS A 222 46.03 11.29 -11.07
C LYS A 222 44.54 11.15 -11.30
N GLU A 223 44.18 10.33 -12.27
CA GLU A 223 42.79 9.96 -12.50
C GLU A 223 42.28 9.21 -11.28
N SER A 224 41.06 9.54 -10.84
CA SER A 224 40.42 8.89 -9.70
C SER A 224 39.14 8.20 -10.15
N GLU A 225 38.97 6.96 -9.71
CA GLU A 225 37.72 6.24 -9.90
C GLU A 225 36.65 6.80 -8.97
N CYS A 226 35.38 6.69 -9.35
CA CYS A 226 34.28 7.09 -8.48
C CYS A 226 34.24 6.24 -7.20
N LEU A 227 34.62 6.84 -6.07
CA LEU A 227 34.64 6.18 -4.76
C LEU A 227 33.27 6.14 -4.07
N ALA A 228 32.31 6.97 -4.51
CA ALA A 228 30.98 7.09 -3.91
C ALA A 228 30.03 5.92 -4.26
N ASN A 229 30.50 4.68 -4.11
CA ASN A 229 29.69 3.46 -4.25
C ASN A 229 29.28 2.94 -2.87
N VAL A 230 28.05 3.24 -2.45
CA VAL A 230 27.46 2.74 -1.20
C VAL A 230 27.00 1.31 -1.43
N LEU A 231 27.59 0.35 -0.71
CA LEU A 231 27.21 -1.06 -0.79
C LEU A 231 26.21 -1.39 0.32
N LEU A 232 24.92 -1.46 0.00
CA LEU A 232 23.87 -1.83 0.96
C LEU A 232 24.00 -3.30 1.33
N THR A 233 24.14 -3.61 2.62
CA THR A 233 24.36 -4.99 3.12
C THR A 233 23.16 -5.56 3.85
N SER A 234 22.31 -4.72 4.43
CA SER A 234 21.07 -5.17 5.06
C SER A 234 20.03 -4.07 5.09
N LEU A 235 18.77 -4.47 4.95
CA LEU A 235 17.59 -3.68 5.29
C LEU A 235 16.70 -4.52 6.21
N SER A 236 16.20 -3.90 7.27
CA SER A 236 15.27 -4.52 8.20
C SER A 236 14.28 -3.48 8.68
N HIS A 237 13.07 -3.90 9.04
CA HIS A 237 12.12 -3.02 9.68
C HIS A 237 11.25 -3.76 10.69
N THR A 238 10.58 -3.00 11.54
CA THR A 238 9.56 -3.48 12.48
C THR A 238 8.33 -2.59 12.40
N VAL A 239 7.14 -3.19 12.52
CA VAL A 239 5.89 -2.44 12.74
C VAL A 239 5.79 -2.14 14.23
N GLU A 240 5.89 -0.88 14.61
CA GLU A 240 5.86 -0.46 16.03
C GLU A 240 4.44 -0.29 16.54
N SER A 241 3.52 0.15 15.67
CA SER A 241 2.11 0.32 16.01
C SER A 241 1.22 0.30 14.76
N GLY A 242 -0.07 0.03 15.00
CA GLY A 242 -1.12 -0.05 14.00
C GLY A 242 -1.59 -1.49 13.74
N GLU A 243 -2.81 -1.62 13.26
CA GLU A 243 -3.42 -2.91 12.86
C GLU A 243 -4.00 -2.77 11.45
N VAL A 244 -3.92 -3.84 10.67
CA VAL A 244 -4.46 -3.83 9.31
C VAL A 244 -5.85 -4.44 9.31
N ASN A 245 -6.83 -3.65 8.91
CA ASN A 245 -8.19 -4.10 8.70
C ASN A 245 -8.43 -4.31 7.20
N SER A 246 -8.99 -5.47 6.84
CA SER A 246 -9.41 -5.71 5.45
C SER A 246 -10.48 -4.71 5.03
N GLN A 247 -10.65 -4.53 3.72
CA GLN A 247 -11.67 -3.64 3.12
C GLN A 247 -11.57 -2.15 3.53
N THR A 248 -10.56 -1.76 4.31
CA THR A 248 -10.43 -0.41 4.87
C THR A 248 -9.47 0.42 4.04
N ALA A 249 -9.91 1.61 3.61
CA ALA A 249 -9.08 2.48 2.77
C ALA A 249 -7.89 3.12 3.51
N ARG A 250 -7.93 3.13 4.85
CA ARG A 250 -6.91 3.75 5.70
C ARG A 250 -6.54 2.83 6.86
N ASN A 251 -5.34 2.25 6.80
CA ASN A 251 -4.72 1.52 7.90
C ASN A 251 -3.39 2.20 8.24
N PRO A 252 -3.38 3.16 9.20
CA PRO A 252 -2.15 3.82 9.62
C PRO A 252 -1.24 2.86 10.38
N LEU A 253 0.01 2.79 9.97
CA LEU A 253 1.08 1.98 10.53
C LEU A 253 2.28 2.88 10.81
N THR A 254 2.94 2.65 11.94
CA THR A 254 4.23 3.31 12.27
C THR A 254 5.34 2.29 12.17
N LEU A 255 6.34 2.56 11.36
CA LEU A 255 7.46 1.65 11.10
C LEU A 255 8.77 2.21 11.67
N ARG A 256 9.62 1.32 12.14
CA ARG A 256 11.03 1.60 12.42
C ARG A 256 11.88 0.84 11.42
N VAL A 257 12.70 1.56 10.65
CA VAL A 257 13.44 0.99 9.52
C VAL A 257 14.93 1.19 9.77
N GLN A 258 15.71 0.14 9.57
CA GLN A 258 17.16 0.15 9.78
C GLN A 258 17.88 -0.40 8.56
N MET A 259 18.93 0.28 8.13
CA MET A 259 19.83 -0.20 7.09
C MET A 259 21.29 -0.19 7.52
N THR A 260 22.07 -1.10 6.94
CA THR A 260 23.54 -1.10 7.05
C THR A 260 24.15 -1.12 5.66
N ALA A 261 25.27 -0.43 5.52
CA ALA A 261 26.04 -0.40 4.29
C ALA A 261 27.54 -0.41 4.59
N ARG A 262 28.35 -0.60 3.56
CA ARG A 262 29.81 -0.56 3.62
C ARG A 262 30.40 0.22 2.44
N ASN A 263 31.74 0.27 2.41
CA ASN A 263 32.58 0.93 1.40
C ASN A 263 32.73 2.45 1.58
N VAL A 264 31.62 3.20 1.56
CA VAL A 264 31.64 4.67 1.70
C VAL A 264 30.37 5.14 2.40
N GLY A 265 30.49 6.12 3.30
CA GLY A 265 29.34 6.83 3.86
C GLY A 265 28.77 7.85 2.87
N VAL A 266 27.60 8.39 3.15
CA VAL A 266 27.03 9.50 2.35
C VAL A 266 26.24 10.46 3.23
N ALA A 267 26.47 11.75 3.04
CA ALA A 267 25.75 12.85 3.67
C ALA A 267 25.18 13.80 2.60
N GLY A 268 24.12 14.52 2.94
CA GLY A 268 23.44 15.44 2.02
C GLY A 268 21.92 15.42 2.21
N GLU A 269 21.22 16.11 1.32
CA GLU A 269 19.76 16.18 1.30
C GLU A 269 19.19 15.24 0.24
N GLY A 270 17.99 14.70 0.49
CA GLY A 270 17.26 13.89 -0.50
C GLY A 270 17.99 12.60 -0.91
N LEU A 271 18.79 12.02 -0.01
CA LEU A 271 19.61 10.83 -0.25
C LEU A 271 18.76 9.58 -0.45
N TRP A 272 17.69 9.45 0.33
CA TRP A 272 16.95 8.19 0.47
C TRP A 272 15.52 8.30 -0.04
N ARG A 273 15.05 7.21 -0.64
CA ARG A 273 13.64 6.99 -0.92
C ARG A 273 13.23 5.65 -0.38
N LEU A 274 12.20 5.64 0.47
CA LEU A 274 11.65 4.42 1.02
C LEU A 274 10.23 4.22 0.52
N LYS A 275 9.95 3.08 -0.10
CA LYS A 275 8.59 2.64 -0.38
C LYS A 275 8.08 1.78 0.77
N ALA A 276 6.77 1.79 0.97
CA ALA A 276 6.09 0.82 1.81
C ALA A 276 4.85 0.27 1.09
N PHE A 277 4.56 -1.02 1.25
CA PHE A 277 3.45 -1.71 0.62
C PHE A 277 3.09 -3.01 1.34
N GLY A 278 1.87 -3.50 1.15
CA GLY A 278 1.45 -4.84 1.56
C GLY A 278 1.78 -5.88 0.49
N SER A 279 2.12 -7.10 0.91
CA SER A 279 2.46 -8.22 0.02
C SER A 279 1.86 -9.53 0.51
N ARG A 280 1.57 -10.44 -0.41
CA ARG A 280 1.22 -11.84 -0.11
C ARG A 280 2.45 -12.70 0.19
N ASN A 281 3.60 -12.35 -0.37
CA ASN A 281 4.86 -13.09 -0.27
C ASN A 281 5.84 -12.39 0.68
N ASP A 282 6.65 -13.19 1.36
CA ASP A 282 7.63 -12.77 2.38
C ASP A 282 8.90 -12.12 1.81
N ASP A 283 9.04 -12.08 0.48
CA ASP A 283 10.11 -11.39 -0.25
C ASP A 283 9.62 -10.11 -0.95
N GLY A 284 8.34 -9.77 -0.80
CA GLY A 284 7.72 -8.61 -1.45
C GLY A 284 7.47 -8.78 -2.95
N SER A 285 7.64 -9.99 -3.51
CA SER A 285 7.33 -10.30 -4.90
C SER A 285 5.82 -10.36 -5.15
N GLY A 286 5.40 -10.13 -6.40
CA GLY A 286 3.99 -10.19 -6.81
C GLY A 286 3.28 -8.84 -6.81
N GLU A 287 1.97 -8.84 -6.55
CA GLU A 287 1.17 -7.61 -6.50
C GLU A 287 1.50 -6.81 -5.23
N ARG A 288 1.76 -5.52 -5.38
CA ARG A 288 2.02 -4.59 -4.27
C ARG A 288 0.74 -3.86 -3.89
N ILE A 289 0.24 -4.15 -2.68
CA ILE A 289 -1.01 -3.60 -2.18
C ILE A 289 -0.75 -2.25 -1.50
N GLY A 290 -1.50 -1.22 -1.89
CA GLY A 290 -1.46 0.09 -1.24
C GLY A 290 -0.08 0.76 -1.26
N GLU A 291 0.72 0.55 -2.32
CA GLU A 291 2.09 1.05 -2.42
C GLU A 291 2.16 2.59 -2.32
N VAL A 292 3.00 3.06 -1.40
CA VAL A 292 3.38 4.47 -1.27
C VAL A 292 4.84 4.62 -1.70
N ASN A 293 5.08 5.51 -2.66
CA ASN A 293 6.38 5.61 -3.34
C ASN A 293 7.50 6.27 -2.52
N GLN A 294 7.13 7.04 -1.49
CA GLN A 294 8.01 7.73 -0.57
C GLN A 294 7.27 7.91 0.75
N VAL A 295 7.69 7.21 1.80
CA VAL A 295 7.16 7.35 3.17
C VAL A 295 8.05 8.19 4.08
N LEU A 296 9.30 8.45 3.68
CA LEU A 296 10.22 9.28 4.47
C LEU A 296 9.85 10.76 4.40
N THR A 297 9.92 11.45 5.54
CA THR A 297 9.89 12.91 5.61
C THR A 297 11.15 13.52 4.99
N PRO A 298 11.14 14.81 4.60
CA PRO A 298 12.35 15.46 4.05
C PRO A 298 13.57 15.38 4.97
N GLU A 299 13.37 15.41 6.29
CA GLU A 299 14.44 15.24 7.29
C GLU A 299 15.02 13.82 7.24
N GLN A 300 14.17 12.80 7.31
CA GLN A 300 14.59 11.39 7.16
C GLN A 300 15.26 11.11 5.82
N GLN A 301 14.83 11.74 4.72
CA GLN A 301 15.46 11.57 3.41
C GLN A 301 16.92 12.10 3.38
N GLY A 302 17.28 13.05 4.25
CA GLY A 302 18.63 13.59 4.39
C GLY A 302 19.48 12.88 5.46
N GLU A 303 19.01 11.77 6.02
CA GLU A 303 19.73 11.08 7.10
C GLU A 303 21.13 10.65 6.64
N THR A 304 22.16 10.96 7.42
CA THR A 304 23.54 10.65 7.01
C THR A 304 23.87 9.19 7.28
N LEU A 305 24.38 8.50 6.26
CA LEU A 305 24.92 7.14 6.39
C LEU A 305 26.36 7.20 6.89
N PHE A 306 26.55 6.72 8.12
CA PHE A 306 27.86 6.43 8.70
C PHE A 306 28.19 4.93 8.58
N LEU A 307 29.46 4.58 8.41
CA LEU A 307 29.88 3.18 8.25
C LEU A 307 30.07 2.43 9.58
N ASP A 308 30.18 3.15 10.69
CA ASP A 308 30.43 2.60 12.03
C ASP A 308 29.15 2.23 12.79
N ARG A 309 27.97 2.61 12.26
CA ARG A 309 26.67 2.36 12.87
C ARG A 309 25.56 2.19 11.81
N PRO A 310 24.49 1.44 12.12
CA PRO A 310 23.31 1.39 11.26
C PRO A 310 22.65 2.77 11.12
N THR A 311 22.10 3.05 9.94
CA THR A 311 21.19 4.19 9.75
C THR A 311 19.79 3.75 10.14
N VAL A 312 19.12 4.54 10.97
CA VAL A 312 17.79 4.23 11.49
C VAL A 312 16.83 5.36 11.14
N PHE A 313 15.72 5.01 10.51
CA PHE A 313 14.57 5.88 10.28
C PHE A 313 13.51 5.52 11.32
N GLU A 314 13.37 6.38 12.33
CA GLU A 314 12.37 6.26 13.39
C GLU A 314 11.04 6.90 12.96
N GLU A 315 9.91 6.43 13.48
CA GLU A 315 8.57 7.01 13.25
C GLU A 315 8.23 7.18 11.74
N VAL A 316 8.45 6.15 10.93
CA VAL A 316 8.07 6.17 9.51
C VAL A 316 6.58 5.85 9.37
N ASP A 317 5.78 6.90 9.17
CA ASP A 317 4.34 6.79 8.99
C ASP A 317 3.96 6.28 7.60
N PHE A 318 3.15 5.23 7.58
CA PHE A 318 2.64 4.60 6.36
C PHE A 318 1.14 4.34 6.50
N ASN A 319 0.37 4.56 5.43
CA ASN A 319 -1.05 4.26 5.43
C ASN A 319 -1.39 3.22 4.34
N LEU A 320 -1.63 1.98 4.75
CA LEU A 320 -1.94 0.89 3.84
C LEU A 320 -3.42 0.94 3.42
N ASN A 321 -3.65 1.09 2.11
CA ASN A 321 -4.99 1.05 1.54
C ASN A 321 -5.42 -0.40 1.22
N MET A 322 -6.34 -0.94 2.01
CA MET A 322 -6.94 -2.27 1.87
C MET A 322 -8.36 -2.25 1.30
N ARG A 323 -8.81 -1.15 0.67
CA ARG A 323 -10.15 -1.07 0.09
C ARG A 323 -10.31 -2.12 -1.01
N ASN A 324 -11.39 -2.91 -0.95
CA ASN A 324 -11.65 -4.01 -1.89
C ASN A 324 -10.59 -5.11 -1.83
N ARG A 325 -9.85 -5.24 -0.71
CA ARG A 325 -8.79 -6.24 -0.51
C ARG A 325 -9.06 -7.08 0.73
N ALA A 326 -8.76 -8.37 0.63
CA ALA A 326 -8.81 -9.32 1.71
C ALA A 326 -7.46 -9.44 2.44
N CYS A 327 -7.48 -9.91 3.69
CA CYS A 327 -6.27 -10.02 4.50
C CYS A 327 -5.21 -10.95 3.92
N ASN A 328 -5.62 -11.99 3.20
CA ASN A 328 -4.70 -12.95 2.57
C ASN A 328 -3.87 -12.34 1.41
N GLU A 329 -4.25 -11.17 0.90
CA GLU A 329 -3.52 -10.43 -0.13
C GLU A 329 -2.37 -9.59 0.45
N ALA A 330 -2.43 -9.22 1.75
CA ALA A 330 -1.43 -8.39 2.44
C ALA A 330 -0.97 -9.03 3.76
N LYS A 331 -0.40 -10.23 3.64
CA LYS A 331 0.14 -11.02 4.76
C LYS A 331 1.42 -10.45 5.36
N PHE A 332 2.14 -9.64 4.57
CA PHE A 332 3.40 -9.03 4.96
C PHE A 332 3.33 -7.52 4.71
N ILE A 333 3.89 -6.73 5.62
CA ILE A 333 4.25 -5.34 5.36
C ILE A 333 5.68 -5.35 4.85
N CYS A 334 5.91 -4.70 3.72
CA CYS A 334 7.20 -4.63 3.07
C CYS A 334 7.65 -3.18 2.92
N VAL A 335 8.96 -2.97 3.02
CA VAL A 335 9.63 -1.72 2.68
C VAL A 335 10.71 -1.97 1.64
N GLU A 336 10.92 -1.00 0.75
CA GLU A 336 11.98 -1.04 -0.27
C GLU A 336 12.77 0.27 -0.24
N ILE A 337 14.08 0.18 0.02
CA ILE A 337 14.98 1.34 0.04
C ILE A 337 15.56 1.56 -1.35
N MET A 338 15.65 2.82 -1.79
CA MET A 338 16.31 3.22 -3.02
C MET A 338 17.05 4.53 -2.81
N LYS A 339 17.92 4.86 -3.78
CA LYS A 339 18.48 6.21 -3.92
C LYS A 339 17.35 7.21 -4.18
N GLY A 340 17.42 8.37 -3.53
CA GLY A 340 16.51 9.48 -3.75
C GLY A 340 16.58 10.01 -5.19
N ASP A 341 15.52 10.70 -5.61
CA ASP A 341 15.38 11.11 -7.02
C ASP A 341 16.31 12.27 -7.39
N ASN A 342 16.60 13.17 -6.45
CA ASN A 342 17.46 14.35 -6.63
C ASN A 342 18.35 14.58 -5.40
N PRO A 343 19.30 13.67 -5.09
CA PRO A 343 20.16 13.86 -3.93
C PRO A 343 21.14 15.01 -4.17
N SER A 344 21.44 15.78 -3.13
CA SER A 344 22.46 16.84 -3.20
C SER A 344 23.87 16.29 -3.44
N THR A 345 24.09 15.01 -3.13
CA THR A 345 25.37 14.32 -3.22
C THR A 345 25.32 13.26 -4.31
N VAL A 346 26.38 13.19 -5.13
CA VAL A 346 26.49 12.18 -6.19
C VAL A 346 27.06 10.89 -5.62
N PHE A 347 26.25 9.83 -5.62
CA PHE A 347 26.66 8.48 -5.23
C PHE A 347 25.89 7.42 -6.01
N LYS A 348 26.35 6.17 -5.94
CA LYS A 348 25.64 4.97 -6.41
C LYS A 348 25.26 4.12 -5.20
N LEU A 349 23.99 3.76 -5.10
CA LEU A 349 23.52 2.74 -4.17
C LEU A 349 23.54 1.39 -4.90
N ILE A 350 24.32 0.45 -4.39
CA ILE A 350 24.52 -0.86 -5.00
C ILE A 350 24.15 -1.93 -3.96
N PRO A 351 23.22 -2.85 -4.28
CA PRO A 351 22.87 -3.93 -3.37
C PRO A 351 23.99 -4.96 -3.27
N HIS A 352 24.23 -5.49 -2.07
CA HIS A 352 25.20 -6.55 -1.82
C HIS A 352 24.71 -7.55 -0.74
N PRO A 353 24.66 -8.86 -1.01
CA PRO A 353 25.24 -9.55 -2.17
C PRO A 353 24.45 -9.41 -3.48
N ASP A 354 23.15 -9.15 -3.42
CA ASP A 354 22.23 -9.03 -4.56
C ASP A 354 21.00 -8.19 -4.18
N GLU A 355 20.10 -7.95 -5.15
CA GLU A 355 18.89 -7.10 -5.01
C GLU A 355 17.96 -7.46 -3.84
N SER A 356 18.03 -8.67 -3.28
CA SER A 356 17.18 -9.07 -2.15
C SER A 356 17.36 -8.19 -0.91
N VAL A 357 18.53 -7.57 -0.74
CA VAL A 357 18.80 -6.67 0.40
C VAL A 357 18.09 -5.33 0.31
N MET A 358 17.51 -4.99 -0.84
CA MET A 358 16.78 -3.74 -1.05
C MET A 358 15.38 -3.79 -0.45
N ILE A 359 14.84 -4.98 -0.17
CA ILE A 359 13.48 -5.20 0.31
C ILE A 359 13.54 -5.91 1.66
N SER A 360 12.71 -5.46 2.59
CA SER A 360 12.46 -6.15 3.86
C SER A 360 10.97 -6.31 4.05
N CYS A 361 10.52 -7.52 4.42
CA CYS A 361 9.11 -7.82 4.69
C CYS A 361 8.98 -8.45 6.09
N VAL A 362 7.96 -8.04 6.84
CA VAL A 362 7.61 -8.64 8.14
C VAL A 362 6.15 -9.10 8.12
N PRO A 363 5.81 -10.21 8.82
CA PRO A 363 4.43 -10.66 8.95
C PRO A 363 3.52 -9.56 9.52
N ASN A 364 2.28 -9.56 9.06
CA ASN A 364 1.25 -8.60 9.43
C ASN A 364 0.02 -9.31 9.99
N ASP A 365 -0.48 -8.86 11.14
CA ASP A 365 -1.75 -9.30 11.69
C ASP A 365 -2.88 -8.48 11.05
N CYS A 366 -3.67 -9.15 10.21
CA CYS A 366 -4.80 -8.52 9.52
C CYS A 366 -6.13 -9.09 10.01
N THR A 367 -7.05 -8.20 10.37
CA THR A 367 -8.38 -8.53 10.89
C THR A 367 -9.48 -8.18 9.89
N GLY A 368 -10.45 -9.09 9.73
CA GLY A 368 -11.63 -8.86 8.90
C GLY A 368 -12.31 -10.14 8.45
N VAL A 369 -13.63 -10.07 8.31
CA VAL A 369 -14.50 -11.23 8.09
C VAL A 369 -15.40 -10.99 6.89
N VAL A 370 -15.49 -11.98 6.02
CA VAL A 370 -16.31 -11.94 4.80
C VAL A 370 -17.31 -13.09 4.82
N ALA A 371 -18.60 -12.76 4.99
CA ALA A 371 -19.66 -13.75 4.92
C ALA A 371 -20.10 -13.99 3.46
N SER A 372 -20.31 -15.25 3.10
CA SER A 372 -20.65 -15.70 1.75
C SER A 372 -22.04 -16.29 1.62
N GLY A 373 -22.62 -16.77 2.72
CA GLY A 373 -23.89 -17.47 2.70
C GLY A 373 -24.59 -17.47 4.05
N LEU A 374 -25.91 -17.46 3.99
CA LEU A 374 -26.80 -17.57 5.14
C LEU A 374 -27.83 -18.66 4.80
N SER A 375 -28.12 -19.54 5.74
CA SER A 375 -29.25 -20.45 5.66
C SER A 375 -29.95 -20.50 7.00
N TRP A 376 -31.27 -20.62 7.00
CA TRP A 376 -32.03 -20.60 8.24
C TRP A 376 -33.34 -21.38 8.13
N VAL A 377 -33.85 -21.82 9.26
CA VAL A 377 -35.18 -22.42 9.42
C VAL A 377 -35.78 -21.96 10.74
N TYR A 378 -37.09 -21.75 10.79
CA TYR A 378 -37.79 -21.54 12.05
C TYR A 378 -38.79 -22.68 12.31
N ARG A 379 -39.15 -22.86 13.57
CA ARG A 379 -40.26 -23.69 14.01
C ARG A 379 -41.19 -22.86 14.88
N ALA A 380 -42.47 -22.93 14.57
CA ALA A 380 -43.52 -22.28 15.32
C ALA A 380 -44.52 -23.35 15.75
N ASP A 381 -44.56 -23.64 17.05
CA ASP A 381 -45.56 -24.51 17.62
C ASP A 381 -46.72 -23.65 18.13
N ASN A 382 -47.94 -24.20 18.09
CA ASN A 382 -49.11 -23.57 18.70
C ASN A 382 -49.39 -22.14 18.21
N VAL A 383 -49.43 -21.96 16.88
CA VAL A 383 -49.66 -20.65 16.27
C VAL A 383 -51.07 -20.12 16.54
N ILE A 384 -51.16 -18.90 17.04
CA ILE A 384 -52.39 -18.10 17.17
C ILE A 384 -52.25 -16.88 16.26
N ALA A 385 -53.10 -16.80 15.24
CA ALA A 385 -53.10 -15.69 14.30
C ALA A 385 -53.55 -14.37 14.96
N GLY A 386 -52.88 -13.27 14.61
CA GLY A 386 -53.19 -11.91 15.09
C GLY A 386 -52.47 -11.51 16.39
N ILE A 387 -51.55 -12.34 16.87
CA ILE A 387 -50.63 -12.03 17.98
C ILE A 387 -49.24 -12.61 17.69
N GLU A 388 -48.24 -12.12 18.40
CA GLU A 388 -46.89 -12.68 18.36
C GLU A 388 -46.83 -14.05 19.04
N ASN A 389 -46.19 -15.00 18.37
CA ASN A 389 -46.00 -16.36 18.84
C ASN A 389 -44.51 -16.61 19.12
N PRO A 390 -44.17 -17.41 20.15
CA PRO A 390 -42.79 -17.83 20.36
C PRO A 390 -42.35 -18.75 19.21
N ILE A 391 -41.20 -18.46 18.62
CA ILE A 391 -40.59 -19.28 17.58
C ILE A 391 -39.15 -19.62 17.95
N SER A 392 -38.71 -20.81 17.53
CA SER A 392 -37.30 -21.21 17.57
C SER A 392 -36.69 -21.10 16.18
N ILE A 393 -35.45 -20.64 16.12
CA ILE A 393 -34.72 -20.31 14.91
C ILE A 393 -33.39 -21.07 14.94
N SER A 394 -33.09 -21.73 13.83
CA SER A 394 -31.74 -22.25 13.60
C SER A 394 -31.19 -21.60 12.34
N GLY A 395 -29.97 -21.11 12.43
CA GLY A 395 -29.27 -20.40 11.37
C GLY A 395 -27.88 -20.95 11.16
N GLU A 396 -27.36 -20.77 9.96
CA GLU A 396 -25.99 -21.11 9.61
C GLU A 396 -25.45 -20.03 8.69
N VAL A 397 -24.28 -19.52 9.03
CA VAL A 397 -23.56 -18.53 8.23
C VAL A 397 -22.25 -19.14 7.78
N THR A 398 -21.99 -19.06 6.49
CA THR A 398 -20.71 -19.45 5.89
C THR A 398 -19.87 -18.22 5.61
N PHE A 399 -18.58 -18.34 5.86
CA PHE A 399 -17.56 -17.33 5.65
C PHE A 399 -16.59 -17.81 4.56
N THR A 400 -15.89 -16.88 3.93
CA THR A 400 -14.92 -17.23 2.89
C THR A 400 -13.60 -17.72 3.49
N ASP A 401 -12.78 -18.39 2.68
CA ASP A 401 -11.45 -18.88 3.08
C ASP A 401 -10.49 -17.75 3.46
N GLU A 402 -10.79 -16.52 3.07
CA GLU A 402 -10.00 -15.32 3.33
C GLU A 402 -10.41 -14.58 4.61
N SER A 403 -11.44 -15.05 5.30
CA SER A 403 -11.87 -14.46 6.58
C SER A 403 -10.88 -14.77 7.69
N SER A 404 -10.46 -13.74 8.41
CA SER A 404 -9.64 -13.88 9.61
C SER A 404 -10.46 -14.52 10.73
N GLN A 405 -9.77 -15.21 11.63
CA GLN A 405 -10.39 -15.64 12.87
C GLN A 405 -10.72 -14.42 13.74
N VAL A 406 -11.85 -14.47 14.43
CA VAL A 406 -12.30 -13.40 15.34
C VAL A 406 -12.74 -14.01 16.65
N PHE A 407 -12.26 -13.44 17.74
CA PHE A 407 -12.57 -13.87 19.10
C PHE A 407 -13.20 -12.73 19.87
N GLY A 408 -14.14 -13.02 20.77
CA GLY A 408 -14.72 -12.01 21.68
C GLY A 408 -16.21 -12.16 21.91
N ASP A 409 -16.77 -11.17 22.62
CA ASP A 409 -18.17 -11.16 23.03
C ASP A 409 -19.03 -10.32 22.09
N TYR A 410 -20.29 -10.71 21.93
CA TYR A 410 -21.31 -9.99 21.18
C TYR A 410 -20.88 -9.63 19.75
N LEU A 411 -20.19 -10.54 19.06
CA LEU A 411 -19.67 -10.35 17.71
C LEU A 411 -20.77 -10.27 16.65
N TRP A 412 -21.87 -11.01 16.83
CA TRP A 412 -22.85 -11.27 15.77
C TRP A 412 -24.27 -10.81 16.09
N ARG A 413 -24.98 -10.38 15.04
CA ARG A 413 -26.41 -10.08 15.08
C ARG A 413 -27.14 -10.88 14.00
N LEU A 414 -28.22 -11.55 14.38
CA LEU A 414 -29.18 -12.16 13.46
C LEU A 414 -30.55 -11.51 13.69
N GLY A 415 -31.06 -10.77 12.70
CA GLY A 415 -32.37 -10.13 12.74
C GLY A 415 -33.43 -10.92 11.96
N LEU A 416 -34.70 -10.70 12.27
CA LEU A 416 -35.86 -11.32 11.63
C LEU A 416 -36.92 -10.27 11.27
N PHE A 417 -37.51 -10.34 10.08
CA PHE A 417 -38.65 -9.51 9.67
C PHE A 417 -39.48 -10.15 8.56
N GLY A 418 -40.71 -9.67 8.36
CA GLY A 418 -41.51 -9.94 7.17
C GLY A 418 -41.27 -8.90 6.07
N SER A 419 -41.29 -9.32 4.81
CA SER A 419 -41.06 -8.48 3.63
C SER A 419 -42.10 -8.77 2.53
N GLN A 420 -42.40 -7.74 1.74
CA GLN A 420 -43.17 -7.85 0.50
C GLN A 420 -42.31 -8.36 -0.67
N PHE A 421 -40.99 -8.17 -0.58
CA PHE A 421 -40.02 -8.47 -1.64
C PHE A 421 -39.05 -9.58 -1.25
N GLU A 422 -38.66 -10.39 -2.23
CA GLU A 422 -37.75 -11.54 -2.07
C GLU A 422 -36.33 -11.15 -1.63
N ASP A 423 -35.90 -9.92 -1.89
CA ASP A 423 -34.60 -9.40 -1.47
C ASP A 423 -34.62 -8.76 -0.07
N GLY A 424 -35.79 -8.70 0.57
CA GLY A 424 -35.97 -8.07 1.88
C GLY A 424 -35.97 -6.54 1.85
N SER A 425 -36.03 -5.93 0.66
CA SER A 425 -36.18 -4.49 0.52
C SER A 425 -37.58 -4.00 0.94
N GLY A 426 -37.76 -2.68 1.03
CA GLY A 426 -39.06 -2.08 1.37
C GLY A 426 -39.37 -2.02 2.87
N GLU A 427 -40.66 -2.00 3.21
CA GLU A 427 -41.14 -1.94 4.59
C GLU A 427 -40.90 -3.28 5.31
N ARG A 428 -40.36 -3.20 6.54
CA ARG A 428 -40.10 -4.37 7.39
C ARG A 428 -41.23 -4.58 8.38
N PHE A 429 -41.97 -5.67 8.21
CA PHE A 429 -43.02 -6.07 9.14
C PHE A 429 -42.43 -6.74 10.37
N ASN A 430 -42.87 -6.29 11.55
CA ASN A 430 -42.56 -6.86 12.86
C ASN A 430 -41.05 -7.16 13.08
N TYR A 431 -40.19 -6.19 12.81
CA TYR A 431 -38.74 -6.38 12.85
C TYR A 431 -38.21 -6.69 14.27
N VAL A 432 -37.57 -7.84 14.40
CA VAL A 432 -36.80 -8.27 15.59
C VAL A 432 -35.32 -8.12 15.27
N SER A 433 -34.64 -7.22 15.98
CA SER A 433 -33.25 -6.85 15.66
C SER A 433 -32.21 -7.90 16.04
N GLN A 434 -32.50 -8.76 17.02
CA GLN A 434 -31.60 -9.80 17.49
C GLN A 434 -32.41 -11.01 17.94
N VAL A 435 -32.11 -12.17 17.38
CA VAL A 435 -32.69 -13.46 17.77
C VAL A 435 -31.69 -14.38 18.45
N LEU A 436 -30.38 -14.10 18.33
CA LEU A 436 -29.34 -14.86 19.02
C LEU A 436 -29.36 -14.53 20.51
N ASP A 437 -29.13 -15.53 21.34
CA ASP A 437 -28.83 -15.29 22.76
C ASP A 437 -27.39 -14.77 22.94
N ASP A 438 -27.05 -14.36 24.16
CA ASP A 438 -25.73 -13.80 24.48
C ASP A 438 -24.57 -14.78 24.18
N THR A 439 -24.84 -16.09 24.24
CA THR A 439 -23.82 -17.12 24.01
C THR A 439 -23.56 -17.28 22.52
N GLU A 440 -24.63 -17.42 21.72
CA GLU A 440 -24.56 -17.57 20.27
C GLU A 440 -24.08 -16.29 19.57
N GLY A 441 -24.48 -15.12 20.08
CA GLY A 441 -23.97 -13.83 19.61
C GLY A 441 -22.47 -13.64 19.83
N SER A 442 -21.85 -14.47 20.69
CA SER A 442 -20.44 -14.39 21.09
C SER A 442 -19.60 -15.58 20.58
N TYR A 443 -20.12 -16.36 19.62
CA TYR A 443 -19.32 -17.45 19.05
C TYR A 443 -18.08 -16.94 18.31
N ASP A 444 -16.91 -17.42 18.71
CA ASP A 444 -15.67 -17.14 17.99
C ASP A 444 -15.71 -17.71 16.57
N LEU A 445 -15.27 -16.91 15.59
CA LEU A 445 -15.06 -17.38 14.23
C LEU A 445 -13.71 -18.09 14.14
N ILE A 446 -13.68 -19.38 14.43
CA ILE A 446 -12.47 -20.22 14.33
C ILE A 446 -12.43 -20.99 13.00
N SER A 447 -13.62 -21.23 12.42
CA SER A 447 -13.82 -21.96 11.18
C SER A 447 -14.64 -21.13 10.19
N GLN A 448 -14.72 -21.55 8.94
CA GLN A 448 -15.48 -20.84 7.89
C GLN A 448 -17.01 -20.96 8.03
N LYS A 449 -17.51 -21.37 9.21
CA LYS A 449 -18.92 -21.60 9.44
C LYS A 449 -19.28 -21.38 10.90
N LEU A 450 -20.41 -20.69 11.10
CA LEU A 450 -21.07 -20.57 12.40
C LEU A 450 -22.48 -21.15 12.30
N THR A 451 -22.86 -21.93 13.32
CA THR A 451 -24.18 -22.55 13.42
C THR A 451 -24.85 -22.08 14.70
N PHE A 452 -26.06 -21.54 14.57
CA PHE A 452 -26.91 -21.06 15.65
C PHE A 452 -28.11 -21.99 15.77
N THR A 453 -28.37 -22.51 16.97
CA THR A 453 -29.44 -23.48 17.24
C THR A 453 -30.44 -23.03 18.30
N ASN A 454 -30.08 -22.03 19.12
CA ASN A 454 -30.89 -21.55 20.25
C ASN A 454 -31.59 -20.22 19.97
N GLY A 455 -31.53 -19.73 18.73
CA GLY A 455 -32.20 -18.51 18.33
C GLY A 455 -33.69 -18.55 18.67
N ALA A 456 -34.22 -17.46 19.23
CA ALA A 456 -35.62 -17.38 19.62
C ALA A 456 -36.17 -15.96 19.44
N ALA A 457 -37.46 -15.86 19.12
CA ALA A 457 -38.14 -14.59 18.99
C ALA A 457 -39.64 -14.72 19.30
N MET A 458 -40.27 -13.61 19.66
CA MET A 458 -41.72 -13.45 19.62
C MET A 458 -42.06 -12.80 18.27
N PHE A 459 -42.83 -13.48 17.43
CA PHE A 459 -43.09 -13.02 16.06
C PHE A 459 -44.49 -13.42 15.59
N ASP A 460 -45.21 -12.53 14.91
CA ASP A 460 -46.51 -12.85 14.29
C ASP A 460 -46.30 -13.59 12.96
N VAL A 461 -45.93 -14.87 13.06
CA VAL A 461 -45.67 -15.73 11.90
C VAL A 461 -46.92 -16.03 11.07
N ALA A 462 -48.12 -15.86 11.66
CA ALA A 462 -49.37 -16.09 10.96
C ALA A 462 -49.75 -14.93 10.01
N ALA A 463 -49.20 -13.73 10.24
CA ALA A 463 -49.38 -12.60 9.34
C ALA A 463 -48.56 -12.74 8.05
N ILE A 464 -47.40 -13.42 8.08
CA ILE A 464 -46.58 -13.64 6.89
C ILE A 464 -47.26 -14.66 5.97
N GLY A 465 -47.33 -14.36 4.67
CA GLY A 465 -47.96 -15.20 3.65
C GLY A 465 -49.48 -15.02 3.55
N CYS A 466 -50.13 -14.50 4.60
CA CYS A 466 -51.56 -14.19 4.63
C CYS A 466 -51.87 -12.70 4.37
N THR A 467 -50.82 -11.86 4.32
CA THR A 467 -50.91 -10.41 4.07
C THR A 467 -50.03 -10.05 2.85
N GLU A 468 -49.81 -8.76 2.61
CA GLU A 468 -48.86 -8.29 1.60
C GLU A 468 -47.40 -8.69 1.88
N PHE A 469 -47.08 -9.02 3.14
CA PHE A 469 -45.77 -9.54 3.52
C PHE A 469 -45.73 -11.06 3.29
N VAL A 470 -45.26 -11.47 2.11
CA VAL A 470 -45.24 -12.89 1.70
C VAL A 470 -43.91 -13.60 1.99
N TYR A 471 -42.86 -12.86 2.34
CA TYR A 471 -41.54 -13.40 2.65
C TYR A 471 -41.20 -13.23 4.13
N GLY A 472 -40.66 -14.28 4.76
CA GLY A 472 -39.92 -14.16 6.01
C GLY A 472 -38.44 -13.99 5.69
N CYS A 473 -37.78 -13.01 6.31
CA CYS A 473 -36.39 -12.65 6.03
C CYS A 473 -35.55 -12.71 7.29
N MET A 474 -34.31 -13.21 7.15
CA MET A 474 -33.28 -13.04 8.17
C MET A 474 -32.12 -12.22 7.62
N GLU A 475 -31.54 -11.39 8.49
CA GLU A 475 -30.35 -10.61 8.19
C GLU A 475 -29.23 -10.91 9.19
N PHE A 476 -28.01 -11.10 8.71
CA PHE A 476 -26.82 -11.36 9.53
C PHE A 476 -25.79 -10.24 9.34
N THR A 477 -25.22 -9.75 10.44
CA THR A 477 -24.19 -8.70 10.42
C THR A 477 -23.34 -8.72 11.70
N LYS A 478 -22.25 -7.94 11.71
CA LYS A 478 -21.50 -7.62 12.93
C LYS A 478 -22.41 -6.87 13.91
N SER A 479 -22.36 -7.26 15.17
CA SER A 479 -23.08 -6.57 16.23
C SER A 479 -22.40 -5.24 16.58
N LEU A 480 -23.22 -4.22 16.88
CA LEU A 480 -22.74 -2.88 17.25
C LEU A 480 -22.00 -2.86 18.60
N ASN A 481 -22.17 -3.91 19.41
CA ASN A 481 -21.57 -4.05 20.73
C ASN A 481 -20.44 -5.08 20.75
N ALA A 482 -19.89 -5.46 19.59
CA ALA A 482 -18.79 -6.41 19.52
C ALA A 482 -17.61 -5.93 20.36
N SER A 483 -17.08 -6.78 21.23
CA SER A 483 -15.92 -6.46 22.09
C SER A 483 -14.65 -6.25 21.28
N THR A 484 -14.57 -6.89 20.12
CA THR A 484 -13.42 -6.87 19.21
C THR A 484 -13.79 -6.06 17.98
N ASP A 485 -12.92 -5.13 17.60
CA ASP A 485 -13.12 -4.40 16.36
C ASP A 485 -12.59 -5.22 15.18
N PHE A 486 -13.47 -5.49 14.22
CA PHE A 486 -13.16 -6.14 12.96
C PHE A 486 -14.08 -5.59 11.87
N GLN A 487 -13.59 -5.57 10.64
CA GLN A 487 -14.46 -5.27 9.51
C GLN A 487 -15.31 -6.48 9.14
N PHE A 488 -16.59 -6.23 8.85
CA PHE A 488 -17.53 -7.23 8.36
C PHE A 488 -18.01 -6.83 6.97
N SER A 489 -17.94 -7.75 6.03
CA SER A 489 -18.43 -7.55 4.67
C SER A 489 -19.09 -8.81 4.13
N ILE A 490 -19.86 -8.65 3.06
CA ILE A 490 -20.53 -9.77 2.38
C ILE A 490 -20.14 -9.83 0.91
N LEU A 491 -20.15 -11.03 0.33
CA LEU A 491 -20.04 -11.20 -1.12
C LEU A 491 -21.41 -11.05 -1.81
N PRO A 492 -21.49 -10.38 -2.97
CA PRO A 492 -20.40 -9.68 -3.68
C PRO A 492 -20.09 -8.29 -3.11
N SER A 493 -21.01 -7.66 -2.37
CA SER A 493 -20.80 -6.37 -1.69
C SER A 493 -21.88 -6.08 -0.65
N GLY A 494 -21.51 -5.42 0.45
CA GLY A 494 -22.43 -4.96 1.50
C GLY A 494 -21.90 -5.24 2.90
N ASP A 495 -22.69 -4.87 3.91
CA ASP A 495 -22.41 -5.03 5.35
C ASP A 495 -23.51 -5.81 6.10
N VAL A 496 -24.56 -6.24 5.39
CA VAL A 496 -25.68 -7.02 5.93
C VAL A 496 -26.05 -8.14 4.98
N LEU A 497 -25.91 -9.39 5.43
CA LEU A 497 -26.27 -10.58 4.66
C LEU A 497 -27.75 -10.91 4.86
N THR A 498 -28.59 -10.67 3.85
CA THR A 498 -30.04 -10.92 3.93
C THR A 498 -30.43 -12.14 3.11
N LEU A 499 -31.25 -13.03 3.69
CA LEU A 499 -31.91 -14.12 2.96
C LEU A 499 -33.38 -14.18 3.34
N CYS A 500 -34.25 -14.10 2.33
CA CYS A 500 -35.69 -14.28 2.49
C CYS A 500 -36.18 -15.61 1.92
N LYS A 501 -37.26 -16.12 2.51
CA LYS A 501 -37.97 -17.32 2.06
C LYS A 501 -39.46 -17.02 2.01
N GLU A 502 -40.10 -17.43 0.93
CA GLU A 502 -41.55 -17.35 0.80
C GLU A 502 -42.19 -18.19 1.92
N SER A 503 -43.16 -17.61 2.63
CA SER A 503 -43.86 -18.27 3.73
C SER A 503 -45.29 -18.60 3.31
N PRO A 504 -45.76 -19.84 3.52
CA PRO A 504 -47.16 -20.16 3.27
C PRO A 504 -48.06 -19.42 4.26
N CYS A 505 -49.29 -19.10 3.84
CA CYS A 505 -50.28 -18.55 4.77
C CYS A 505 -50.62 -19.58 5.88
N LEU A 506 -50.21 -19.29 7.11
CA LEU A 506 -50.46 -20.14 8.27
C LEU A 506 -51.79 -19.83 8.99
N ALA A 507 -52.49 -18.75 8.66
CA ALA A 507 -53.74 -18.34 9.32
C ALA A 507 -54.99 -19.14 8.91
N ASN A 508 -54.88 -20.47 8.82
CA ASN A 508 -55.98 -21.36 8.43
C ASN A 508 -56.75 -21.88 9.64
N VAL A 509 -57.74 -21.11 10.11
CA VAL A 509 -58.59 -21.52 11.25
C VAL A 509 -59.59 -22.59 10.80
N LYS A 510 -59.51 -23.80 11.38
CA LYS A 510 -60.49 -24.87 11.15
C LYS A 510 -61.46 -24.98 12.31
N VAL A 511 -62.76 -24.84 12.03
CA VAL A 511 -63.83 -25.12 13.01
C VAL A 511 -64.28 -26.57 12.85
N LEU A 512 -64.03 -27.38 13.87
CA LEU A 512 -64.44 -28.79 13.88
C LEU A 512 -65.89 -28.97 14.29
N GLN A 513 -66.34 -28.17 15.28
CA GLN A 513 -67.67 -28.34 15.84
C GLN A 513 -68.21 -27.03 16.41
N VAL A 514 -69.50 -26.79 16.20
CA VAL A 514 -70.28 -25.79 16.92
C VAL A 514 -71.40 -26.53 17.66
N GLN A 515 -71.46 -26.40 18.98
CA GLN A 515 -72.49 -26.99 19.83
C GLN A 515 -73.27 -25.89 20.54
N ASN A 516 -74.60 -25.96 20.49
CA ASN A 516 -75.47 -25.12 21.29
C ASN A 516 -76.15 -25.93 22.40
N THR A 517 -76.33 -25.30 23.56
CA THR A 517 -77.09 -25.86 24.68
C THR A 517 -78.07 -24.81 25.16
N LEU A 518 -79.36 -25.16 25.15
CA LEU A 518 -80.40 -24.31 25.71
C LEU A 518 -80.21 -24.20 27.23
N MET A 519 -80.05 -22.98 27.75
CA MET A 519 -79.95 -22.75 29.18
C MET A 519 -81.31 -22.39 29.79
N ASN A 520 -82.07 -21.56 29.09
CA ASN A 520 -83.42 -21.14 29.47
C ASN A 520 -84.18 -20.65 28.22
N GLY A 521 -85.51 -20.65 28.29
CA GLY A 521 -86.40 -20.25 27.22
C GLY A 521 -87.43 -21.33 26.94
N ALA A 522 -88.65 -20.92 26.65
CA ALA A 522 -89.72 -21.76 26.15
C ALA A 522 -90.34 -21.05 24.93
N LEU A 523 -90.98 -21.82 24.07
CA LEU A 523 -91.69 -21.30 22.91
C LEU A 523 -93.17 -21.19 23.23
N ASP A 524 -93.70 -19.97 23.25
CA ASP A 524 -95.13 -19.68 23.19
C ASP A 524 -95.51 -19.35 21.73
N PRO A 525 -96.29 -20.23 21.08
CA PRO A 525 -96.66 -20.08 19.67
C PRO A 525 -97.51 -18.84 19.37
N TYR A 526 -98.05 -18.15 20.39
CA TYR A 526 -98.92 -16.97 20.22
C TYR A 526 -98.21 -15.64 20.50
N THR A 527 -96.89 -15.67 20.73
CA THR A 527 -96.12 -14.45 20.99
C THR A 527 -95.05 -14.25 19.92
N ASN A 528 -94.82 -12.98 19.58
CA ASN A 528 -93.75 -12.57 18.68
C ASN A 528 -92.40 -12.40 19.40
N SER A 529 -92.30 -12.78 20.67
CA SER A 529 -91.14 -12.52 21.51
C SER A 529 -90.91 -13.66 22.49
N ASN A 530 -90.11 -14.65 22.07
CA ASN A 530 -89.67 -15.76 22.89
C ASN A 530 -88.18 -15.60 23.26
N PRO A 531 -87.87 -15.11 24.48
CA PRO A 531 -86.48 -14.94 24.90
C PRO A 531 -85.83 -16.30 25.18
N ILE A 532 -84.84 -16.63 24.36
CA ILE A 532 -84.01 -17.83 24.46
C ILE A 532 -82.62 -17.43 24.94
N ARG A 533 -82.12 -18.17 25.93
CA ARG A 533 -80.73 -18.07 26.40
C ARG A 533 -80.02 -19.39 26.13
N MET A 534 -78.90 -19.31 25.44
CA MET A 534 -78.10 -20.48 25.08
C MET A 534 -76.62 -20.29 25.44
N LYS A 535 -75.96 -21.42 25.68
CA LYS A 535 -74.50 -21.55 25.70
C LYS A 535 -74.08 -22.08 24.34
N VAL A 536 -73.10 -21.44 23.71
CA VAL A 536 -72.53 -21.91 22.43
C VAL A 536 -71.05 -22.21 22.63
N SER A 537 -70.61 -23.38 22.18
CA SER A 537 -69.23 -23.85 22.24
C SER A 537 -68.73 -24.06 20.82
N VAL A 538 -67.55 -23.51 20.51
CA VAL A 538 -66.88 -23.66 19.21
C VAL A 538 -65.55 -24.37 19.46
N THR A 539 -65.36 -25.53 18.83
CA THR A 539 -64.10 -26.29 18.88
C THR A 539 -63.33 -26.06 17.60
N GLY A 540 -62.13 -25.51 17.74
CA GLY A 540 -61.18 -25.28 16.64
C GLY A 540 -60.16 -26.41 16.49
N ALA A 541 -59.35 -26.34 15.43
CA ALA A 541 -58.17 -27.16 15.23
C ALA A 541 -57.08 -26.38 14.48
N GLU A 542 -55.84 -26.87 14.59
CA GLU A 542 -54.62 -26.40 13.93
C GLU A 542 -54.12 -25.03 14.40
N VAL A 543 -54.89 -23.97 14.16
CA VAL A 543 -54.45 -22.59 14.34
C VAL A 543 -55.50 -21.81 15.15
N GLY A 544 -55.05 -21.14 16.19
CA GLY A 544 -55.88 -20.23 16.98
C GLY A 544 -56.06 -18.88 16.28
N VAL A 545 -56.99 -18.06 16.74
CA VAL A 545 -57.14 -16.69 16.24
C VAL A 545 -57.53 -15.74 17.36
N ALA A 546 -56.84 -14.60 17.40
CA ALA A 546 -57.05 -13.49 18.32
C ALA A 546 -57.24 -12.19 17.52
N GLY A 547 -58.07 -11.27 18.04
CA GLY A 547 -58.38 -10.03 17.34
C GLY A 547 -59.73 -9.46 17.75
N GLN A 548 -60.21 -8.48 16.98
CA GLN A 548 -61.47 -7.79 17.21
C GLN A 548 -62.48 -8.12 16.11
N GLY A 549 -63.76 -8.23 16.49
CA GLY A 549 -64.85 -8.50 15.55
C GLY A 549 -64.72 -9.85 14.83
N LEU A 550 -64.00 -10.80 15.43
CA LEU A 550 -63.68 -12.10 14.82
C LEU A 550 -64.93 -12.91 14.46
N TRP A 551 -65.97 -12.84 15.30
CA TRP A 551 -67.09 -13.76 15.23
C TRP A 551 -68.41 -13.08 14.94
N ARG A 552 -69.19 -13.72 14.06
CA ARG A 552 -70.62 -13.45 13.91
C ARG A 552 -71.41 -14.73 14.10
N LEU A 553 -72.31 -14.74 15.08
CA LEU A 553 -73.20 -15.86 15.33
C LEU A 553 -74.60 -15.52 14.84
N ARG A 554 -75.11 -16.32 13.90
CA ARG A 554 -76.52 -16.28 13.49
C ARG A 554 -77.33 -17.24 14.34
N ALA A 555 -78.53 -16.83 14.74
CA ALA A 555 -79.48 -17.69 15.44
C ALA A 555 -80.83 -17.67 14.72
N PHE A 556 -81.45 -18.83 14.58
CA PHE A 556 -82.75 -19.02 13.93
C PHE A 556 -83.44 -20.27 14.48
N GLY A 557 -84.77 -20.34 14.37
CA GLY A 557 -85.52 -21.58 14.56
C GLY A 557 -85.48 -22.44 13.30
N SER A 558 -85.49 -23.77 13.43
CA SER A 558 -85.48 -24.71 12.29
C SER A 558 -86.37 -25.91 12.60
N ASN A 559 -87.02 -26.45 11.57
CA ASN A 559 -87.76 -27.72 11.65
C ASN A 559 -86.83 -28.97 11.55
N ASN A 560 -85.58 -28.79 11.12
CA ASN A 560 -84.56 -29.85 11.08
C ASN A 560 -83.51 -29.65 12.19
N ARG A 561 -83.06 -30.75 12.80
CA ARG A 561 -82.07 -30.76 13.91
C ARG A 561 -80.70 -30.18 13.52
N ASP A 562 -80.32 -30.33 12.26
CA ASP A 562 -79.06 -29.85 11.69
C ASP A 562 -79.14 -28.43 11.12
N GLY A 563 -80.31 -27.78 11.20
CA GLY A 563 -80.52 -26.44 10.66
C GLY A 563 -80.66 -26.36 9.13
N SER A 564 -80.79 -27.49 8.43
CA SER A 564 -80.96 -27.55 6.96
C SER A 564 -82.37 -27.20 6.47
N GLY A 565 -83.33 -27.04 7.38
CA GLY A 565 -84.72 -26.76 7.07
C GLY A 565 -85.06 -25.27 6.95
N THR A 566 -86.35 -24.94 6.96
CA THR A 566 -86.81 -23.54 6.94
C THR A 566 -86.31 -22.80 8.17
N ARG A 567 -85.69 -21.63 7.96
CA ARG A 567 -85.18 -20.77 9.02
C ARG A 567 -86.22 -19.75 9.44
N TYR A 568 -86.56 -19.72 10.73
CA TYR A 568 -87.54 -18.79 11.30
C TYR A 568 -86.85 -17.76 12.20
N SER A 569 -87.28 -16.50 12.12
CA SER A 569 -86.82 -15.40 12.98
C SER A 569 -85.29 -15.18 12.97
N GLU A 570 -84.63 -15.38 11.82
CA GLU A 570 -83.17 -15.33 11.73
C GLU A 570 -82.60 -13.97 12.16
N THR A 571 -81.78 -13.98 13.21
CA THR A 571 -80.98 -12.83 13.65
C THR A 571 -79.54 -13.02 13.20
N LEU A 572 -79.00 -12.05 12.45
CA LEU A 572 -77.69 -12.16 11.80
C LEU A 572 -76.50 -12.05 12.77
N GLN A 573 -76.68 -11.44 13.94
CA GLN A 573 -75.64 -11.33 14.97
C GLN A 573 -76.30 -11.31 16.35
N VAL A 574 -76.07 -12.36 17.13
CA VAL A 574 -76.54 -12.46 18.52
C VAL A 574 -75.43 -12.31 19.55
N LEU A 575 -74.17 -12.16 19.12
CA LEU A 575 -73.04 -11.90 20.01
C LEU A 575 -72.93 -10.42 20.34
N ASN A 576 -72.68 -10.11 21.61
CA ASN A 576 -72.27 -8.76 22.02
C ASN A 576 -70.80 -8.48 21.64
N PRO A 577 -70.32 -7.22 21.65
CA PRO A 577 -68.95 -6.89 21.24
C PRO A 577 -67.84 -7.66 21.98
N SER A 578 -68.01 -7.94 23.28
CA SER A 578 -67.03 -8.72 24.04
C SER A 578 -66.97 -10.18 23.59
N GLN A 579 -68.10 -10.77 23.21
CA GLN A 579 -68.16 -12.12 22.64
C GLN A 579 -67.57 -12.17 21.23
N GLN A 580 -67.77 -11.12 20.42
CA GLN A 580 -67.20 -11.04 19.08
C GLN A 580 -65.66 -10.98 19.08
N ASN A 581 -65.06 -10.51 20.18
CA ASN A 581 -63.60 -10.38 20.34
C ASN A 581 -62.98 -11.56 21.11
N GLN A 582 -63.75 -12.61 21.42
CA GLN A 582 -63.24 -13.73 22.22
C GLN A 582 -62.19 -14.52 21.41
N MET A 583 -61.03 -14.86 21.99
CA MET A 583 -60.01 -15.64 21.29
C MET A 583 -60.45 -17.10 21.13
N LEU A 584 -60.15 -17.70 19.97
CA LEU A 584 -60.17 -19.15 19.79
C LEU A 584 -58.76 -19.68 20.03
N GLY A 585 -58.57 -20.36 21.15
CA GLY A 585 -57.31 -21.06 21.47
C GLY A 585 -57.21 -22.42 20.75
N LEU A 586 -56.12 -23.12 20.99
CA LEU A 586 -55.77 -24.36 20.28
C LEU A 586 -56.34 -25.63 20.92
N THR A 587 -56.45 -25.63 22.25
CA THR A 587 -56.78 -26.83 23.03
C THR A 587 -58.19 -26.80 23.59
N ASP A 588 -58.63 -25.63 24.04
CA ASP A 588 -59.93 -25.48 24.71
C ASP A 588 -60.98 -24.92 23.76
N PRO A 589 -62.21 -25.48 23.78
CA PRO A 589 -63.33 -24.89 23.06
C PRO A 589 -63.58 -23.45 23.50
N MET A 590 -63.80 -22.57 22.52
CA MET A 590 -64.27 -21.22 22.79
C MET A 590 -65.74 -21.27 23.22
N VAL A 591 -66.04 -20.76 24.41
CA VAL A 591 -67.39 -20.83 24.99
C VAL A 591 -68.03 -19.45 25.15
N PHE A 592 -69.14 -19.23 24.44
CA PHE A 592 -70.06 -18.12 24.67
C PHE A 592 -71.08 -18.50 25.75
N LYS A 593 -70.86 -18.06 26.99
CA LYS A 593 -71.65 -18.50 28.17
C LYS A 593 -73.10 -18.00 28.22
N ARG A 594 -73.41 -16.87 27.58
CA ARG A 594 -74.74 -16.23 27.62
C ARG A 594 -75.04 -15.55 26.28
N VAL A 595 -75.55 -16.31 25.33
CA VAL A 595 -76.08 -15.79 24.06
C VAL A 595 -77.59 -15.61 24.22
N ASN A 596 -78.07 -14.38 24.07
CA ASN A 596 -79.50 -14.06 24.13
C ASN A 596 -80.04 -13.93 22.71
N TYR A 597 -81.17 -14.56 22.44
CA TYR A 597 -81.84 -14.55 21.14
C TYR A 597 -83.34 -14.46 21.40
N ASN A 598 -84.06 -13.60 20.66
CA ASN A 598 -85.50 -13.48 20.77
C ASN A 598 -86.12 -14.05 19.51
N LEU A 599 -86.91 -15.13 19.65
CA LEU A 599 -87.52 -15.82 18.53
C LEU A 599 -88.97 -15.36 18.36
N ASP A 600 -89.33 -14.87 17.18
CA ASP A 600 -90.72 -14.64 16.78
C ASP A 600 -91.35 -15.97 16.34
N ALA A 601 -92.30 -16.47 17.15
CA ALA A 601 -92.98 -17.73 16.86
C ALA A 601 -94.29 -17.51 16.08
N SER A 602 -94.73 -16.27 15.88
CA SER A 602 -96.03 -15.97 15.26
C SER A 602 -96.09 -16.48 13.82
N GLU A 603 -94.98 -16.40 13.08
CA GLU A 603 -94.86 -16.92 11.71
C GLU A 603 -94.71 -18.45 11.65
N ILE A 604 -94.27 -19.08 12.73
CA ILE A 604 -94.05 -20.55 12.80
C ILE A 604 -95.39 -21.29 12.89
N PHE A 605 -96.40 -20.66 13.50
CA PHE A 605 -97.70 -21.27 13.78
C PHE A 605 -98.88 -20.60 13.04
N ALA A 606 -98.63 -19.59 12.20
CA ALA A 606 -99.64 -18.86 11.43
C ALA A 606 -100.41 -19.72 10.40
N GLU A 607 -99.93 -20.91 10.04
CA GLU A 607 -100.58 -21.80 9.05
C GLU A 607 -101.50 -22.88 9.65
N ARG A 608 -101.98 -22.74 10.90
CA ARG A 608 -103.03 -23.65 11.41
C ARG A 608 -104.39 -22.96 11.48
N PRO A 609 -105.37 -23.33 10.63
CA PRO A 609 -106.74 -22.86 10.80
C PRO A 609 -107.29 -23.38 12.13
N ALA A 610 -108.05 -22.54 12.82
CA ALA A 610 -108.70 -22.84 14.10
C ALA A 610 -109.47 -24.18 14.03
N LEU A 611 -108.88 -25.24 14.57
CA LEU A 611 -109.56 -26.53 14.78
C LEU A 611 -110.10 -26.57 16.20
N SER A 612 -111.42 -26.74 16.30
CA SER A 612 -112.18 -26.80 17.55
C SER A 612 -111.61 -27.82 18.55
N ALA A 613 -111.83 -27.57 19.85
CA ALA A 613 -111.40 -28.40 20.99
C ALA A 613 -111.82 -29.90 20.93
N SER A 614 -112.69 -30.29 19.99
CA SER A 614 -113.07 -31.69 19.76
C SER A 614 -111.98 -32.53 19.07
N SER A 615 -111.07 -31.90 18.32
CA SER A 615 -110.05 -32.59 17.51
C SER A 615 -108.82 -33.02 18.34
N TRP A 616 -108.52 -32.32 19.44
CA TRP A 616 -107.39 -32.62 20.34
C TRP A 616 -107.54 -33.96 21.08
N ARG A 617 -108.77 -34.38 21.41
CA ARG A 617 -109.02 -35.68 22.05
C ARG A 617 -108.77 -36.88 21.14
N LYS A 618 -108.79 -36.71 19.81
CA LYS A 618 -108.46 -37.78 18.85
C LYS A 618 -106.96 -37.88 18.58
N ALA A 619 -106.23 -36.76 18.55
CA ALA A 619 -104.78 -36.76 18.31
C ALA A 619 -103.96 -37.22 19.54
N LEU A 620 -104.39 -36.88 20.75
CA LEU A 620 -103.70 -37.31 21.98
C LEU A 620 -103.80 -38.83 22.21
N ASN A 621 -104.88 -39.47 21.77
CA ASN A 621 -105.07 -40.92 21.85
C ASN A 621 -104.33 -41.69 20.74
N GLN A 622 -103.82 -41.01 19.70
CA GLN A 622 -103.07 -41.62 18.61
C GLN A 622 -101.54 -41.49 18.78
N MET A 623 -101.07 -40.58 19.63
CA MET A 623 -99.64 -40.45 19.98
C MET A 623 -99.20 -41.33 21.17
N LEU A 624 -100.13 -41.90 21.94
CA LEU A 624 -99.82 -42.78 23.08
C LEU A 624 -99.74 -44.28 22.73
N SER A 625 -99.83 -44.68 21.45
CA SER A 625 -99.83 -46.11 21.05
C SER A 625 -98.75 -46.56 20.05
N SER A 626 -97.68 -45.80 19.83
CA SER A 626 -96.51 -46.23 19.06
C SER A 626 -95.29 -45.47 19.61
N THR A 627 -94.26 -46.05 20.23
CA THR A 627 -93.68 -47.38 20.06
C THR A 627 -92.76 -47.66 21.26
N LEU A 628 -92.90 -48.86 21.81
CA LEU A 628 -91.96 -49.54 22.71
C LEU A 628 -91.36 -50.68 21.90
N SER A 629 -90.08 -50.64 21.56
CA SER A 629 -89.21 -51.79 21.22
C SER A 629 -87.78 -51.28 20.97
N LEU A 630 -86.85 -51.37 21.93
CA LEU A 630 -85.87 -52.47 22.10
C LEU A 630 -85.06 -52.77 20.83
N TYR A 631 -83.73 -52.61 20.88
CA TYR A 631 -82.79 -53.75 20.82
C TYR A 631 -81.34 -53.36 21.17
N GLN A 632 -80.68 -54.32 21.82
CA GLN A 632 -79.32 -54.34 22.35
C GLN A 632 -78.21 -54.49 21.30
N ILE A 633 -77.00 -54.16 21.75
CA ILE A 633 -75.64 -54.42 21.23
C ILE A 633 -75.42 -55.91 20.89
N PRO A 634 -74.53 -56.25 19.93
CA PRO A 634 -73.35 -57.04 20.31
C PRO A 634 -72.03 -56.65 19.61
N LEU A 635 -70.97 -56.74 20.43
CA LEU A 635 -69.51 -56.90 20.20
C LEU A 635 -68.76 -55.91 19.30
#